data_AF-A0A2D9Y0J4-F1
#
_entry.id   AF-A0A2D9Y0J4-F1
#
_cell.length_a   1.000
_cell.length_b   1.000
_cell.length_c   1.000
_cell.angle_alpha   90.00
_cell.angle_beta   90.00
_cell.angle_gamma   90.00
#
_symmetry.space_group_name_H-M   'P 1'
#
loop_
_entity.id
_entity.type
_entity.pdbx_description
1 polymer ?
#
loop_
_entity_poly.entity_id
_entity_poly.type
_entity_poly.pdbx_seq_one_letter_code
_entity_poly.pdbx_strand_id
1 'polypeptide(L)'
;MKIEQAYKLQDQSWKFISDREEKLIKPLVLVFGNRFALEESGVYHDIKSLYPDGEIIMGSTAGEILESELYTSSITLTAIEFEKSRYEISRANIRDHNNDTYETPKTLAFGLSKENLNHVFIVSEGSFVNGSALISGLTENGISVGVSGGLCGDDERFGSTIVGYNEYAIQGEIVIIGFYGDDLEISCSQYCGWDTFGPKRTITKSAGNVLYEIDNHPALDLYKKYLGTQSLDLPRSAILYPLYVQPLD
;
A
#
# COMPACT_ATOMS: atom_id res chain seq x y z
N MET A 1 2.58 -20.17 14.38
CA MET A 1 2.72 -19.47 13.09
C MET A 1 4.17 -19.58 12.70
N LYS A 2 4.46 -19.91 11.44
CA LYS A 2 5.83 -19.96 10.92
C LYS A 2 6.04 -18.78 9.98
N ILE A 3 7.20 -18.14 10.06
CA ILE A 3 7.51 -16.93 9.31
C ILE A 3 8.87 -17.10 8.64
N GLU A 4 8.93 -16.86 7.33
CA GLU A 4 10.18 -16.68 6.60
C GLU A 4 10.27 -15.23 6.12
N GLN A 5 11.42 -14.60 6.33
CA GLN A 5 11.67 -13.24 5.89
C GLN A 5 12.94 -13.16 5.04
N ALA A 6 12.89 -12.34 4.00
CA ALA A 6 13.99 -12.17 3.08
C ALA A 6 14.00 -10.78 2.46
N TYR A 7 15.14 -10.40 1.92
CA TYR A 7 15.27 -9.23 1.05
C TYR A 7 16.10 -9.56 -0.19
N LYS A 8 15.89 -8.80 -1.24
CA LYS A 8 16.66 -8.85 -2.49
C LYS A 8 17.11 -7.43 -2.81
N LEU A 9 18.43 -7.27 -2.90
CA LEU A 9 19.04 -6.05 -3.42
C LEU A 9 19.15 -6.16 -4.94
N GLN A 10 19.23 -5.02 -5.61
CA GLN A 10 19.47 -4.95 -7.06
C GLN A 10 20.66 -5.85 -7.46
N ASP A 11 20.47 -6.63 -8.52
CA ASP A 11 21.44 -7.58 -9.08
C ASP A 11 21.97 -8.66 -8.10
N GLN A 12 21.29 -8.90 -6.97
CA GLN A 12 21.67 -9.91 -5.99
C GLN A 12 20.61 -11.02 -5.87
N SER A 13 21.02 -12.17 -5.33
CA SER A 13 20.11 -13.24 -4.92
C SER A 13 19.33 -12.85 -3.66
N TRP A 14 18.19 -13.51 -3.42
CA TRP A 14 17.47 -13.42 -2.16
C TRP A 14 18.39 -13.77 -0.98
N LYS A 15 18.32 -12.96 0.07
CA LYS A 15 18.98 -13.17 1.36
C LYS A 15 17.90 -13.35 2.42
N PHE A 16 17.88 -14.51 3.04
CA PHE A 16 16.98 -14.82 4.14
C PHE A 16 17.60 -14.36 5.46
N ILE A 17 16.79 -13.78 6.34
CA ILE A 17 17.25 -13.30 7.65
C ILE A 17 17.13 -14.36 8.76
N SER A 18 16.39 -15.44 8.48
CA SER A 18 16.26 -16.61 9.36
C SER A 18 16.62 -17.89 8.60
N ASP A 19 17.03 -18.91 9.35
CA ASP A 19 17.24 -20.24 8.80
C ASP A 19 15.92 -20.82 8.28
N ARG A 20 15.97 -21.44 7.10
CA ARG A 20 14.83 -22.09 6.45
C ARG A 20 14.74 -23.54 6.90
N GLU A 21 14.30 -23.74 8.14
CA GLU A 21 14.28 -25.07 8.76
C GLU A 21 13.25 -26.01 8.11
N GLU A 22 12.10 -25.47 7.71
CA GLU A 22 11.00 -26.24 7.12
C GLU A 22 10.31 -25.47 5.98
N LYS A 23 9.84 -26.21 4.97
CA LYS A 23 9.04 -25.63 3.90
C LYS A 23 7.67 -25.20 4.45
N LEU A 24 7.31 -23.93 4.24
CA LEU A 24 5.98 -23.43 4.56
C LEU A 24 4.88 -24.10 3.71
N ILE A 25 3.71 -24.30 4.30
CA ILE A 25 2.52 -24.88 3.66
C ILE A 25 1.49 -23.78 3.43
N LYS A 26 1.13 -23.53 2.17
CA LYS A 26 0.19 -22.47 1.75
C LYS A 26 0.40 -21.13 2.48
N PRO A 27 1.61 -20.55 2.45
CA PRO A 27 1.86 -19.29 3.14
C PRO A 27 1.17 -18.11 2.45
N LEU A 28 0.78 -17.11 3.23
CA LEU A 28 0.56 -15.75 2.76
C LEU A 28 1.92 -15.09 2.53
N VAL A 29 2.22 -14.65 1.31
CA VAL A 29 3.52 -14.07 0.94
C VAL A 29 3.33 -12.60 0.60
N LEU A 30 3.78 -11.73 1.50
CA LEU A 30 3.76 -10.27 1.34
C LEU A 30 5.11 -9.80 0.80
N VAL A 31 5.10 -9.07 -0.31
CA VAL A 31 6.30 -8.59 -0.99
C VAL A 31 6.17 -7.10 -1.24
N PHE A 32 7.09 -6.33 -0.67
CA PHE A 32 7.10 -4.87 -0.77
C PHE A 32 8.45 -4.38 -1.28
N GLY A 33 8.45 -3.56 -2.32
CA GLY A 33 9.68 -3.18 -2.99
C GLY A 33 9.60 -1.94 -3.86
N ASN A 34 10.76 -1.46 -4.26
CA ASN A 34 10.88 -0.43 -5.28
C ASN A 34 10.14 -0.86 -6.56
N ARG A 35 9.39 0.05 -7.19
CA ARG A 35 8.62 -0.26 -8.41
C ARG A 35 9.47 -0.91 -9.49
N PHE A 36 10.62 -0.32 -9.82
CA PHE A 36 11.46 -0.83 -10.91
C PHE A 36 12.07 -2.17 -10.57
N ALA A 37 12.42 -2.42 -9.30
CA ALA A 37 12.87 -3.74 -8.87
C ALA A 37 11.76 -4.79 -9.01
N LEU A 38 10.51 -4.45 -8.63
CA LEU A 38 9.37 -5.36 -8.77
C LEU A 38 8.97 -5.64 -10.23
N GLU A 39 9.20 -4.69 -11.13
CA GLU A 39 8.93 -4.81 -12.57
C GLU A 39 9.97 -5.68 -13.31
N GLU A 40 11.07 -6.07 -12.67
CA GLU A 40 12.04 -6.99 -13.26
C GLU A 40 11.37 -8.35 -13.56
N SER A 41 11.48 -8.79 -14.82
CA SER A 41 10.71 -9.95 -15.34
C SER A 41 10.91 -11.26 -14.59
N GLY A 42 12.02 -11.43 -13.86
CA GLY A 42 12.31 -12.63 -13.08
C GLY A 42 11.70 -12.64 -11.67
N VAL A 43 11.37 -11.49 -11.10
CA VAL A 43 11.07 -11.37 -9.66
C VAL A 43 9.86 -12.20 -9.25
N TYR A 44 8.74 -12.07 -9.96
CA TYR A 44 7.54 -12.87 -9.66
C TYR A 44 7.82 -14.38 -9.77
N HIS A 45 8.56 -14.80 -10.80
CA HIS A 45 8.88 -16.22 -11.01
C HIS A 45 9.82 -16.77 -9.93
N ASP A 46 10.81 -15.98 -9.49
CA ASP A 46 11.69 -16.32 -8.38
C ASP A 46 10.88 -16.55 -7.10
N ILE A 47 9.97 -15.62 -6.76
CA ILE A 47 9.12 -15.72 -5.57
C ILE A 47 8.17 -16.93 -5.68
N LYS A 48 7.54 -17.15 -6.84
CA LYS A 48 6.67 -18.31 -7.06
C LYS A 48 7.41 -19.64 -6.96
N SER A 49 8.69 -19.66 -7.34
CA SER A 49 9.56 -20.83 -7.18
C SER A 49 9.92 -21.09 -5.71
N LEU A 50 10.08 -20.03 -4.90
CA LEU A 50 10.29 -20.14 -3.46
C LEU A 50 9.04 -20.62 -2.72
N TYR A 51 7.85 -20.17 -3.13
CA TYR A 51 6.56 -20.45 -2.49
C TYR A 51 5.50 -20.92 -3.51
N PRO A 52 5.61 -22.15 -4.03
CA PRO A 52 4.77 -22.63 -5.13
C PRO A 52 3.27 -22.72 -4.79
N ASP A 53 2.95 -23.05 -3.54
CA ASP A 53 1.59 -23.12 -2.99
C ASP A 53 1.21 -21.88 -2.17
N GLY A 54 2.07 -20.86 -2.13
CA GLY A 54 1.79 -19.60 -1.45
C GLY A 54 0.91 -18.65 -2.26
N GLU A 55 0.22 -17.79 -1.52
CA GLU A 55 -0.59 -16.69 -2.04
C GLU A 55 0.24 -15.41 -2.03
N ILE A 56 0.68 -14.94 -3.19
CA ILE A 56 1.68 -13.88 -3.32
C ILE A 56 1.01 -12.55 -3.58
N ILE A 57 1.20 -11.58 -2.67
CA ILE A 57 0.79 -10.19 -2.82
C ILE A 57 2.03 -9.33 -2.94
N MET A 58 2.13 -8.56 -4.02
CA MET A 58 3.22 -7.63 -4.27
C MET A 58 2.69 -6.21 -4.27
N GLY A 59 3.44 -5.25 -3.72
CA GLY A 59 3.09 -3.84 -3.75
C GLY A 59 4.32 -2.95 -3.81
N SER A 60 4.30 -1.91 -4.64
CA SER A 60 5.42 -0.97 -4.70
C SER A 60 5.47 -0.03 -3.50
N THR A 61 6.66 0.38 -3.11
CA THR A 61 6.91 1.23 -1.93
C THR A 61 7.81 2.42 -2.23
N ALA A 62 8.02 3.25 -1.21
CA ALA A 62 8.93 4.39 -1.20
C ALA A 62 9.93 4.21 -0.04
N GLY A 63 10.75 3.16 -0.13
CA GLY A 63 11.55 2.63 0.98
C GLY A 63 10.97 1.31 1.50
N GLU A 64 11.86 0.37 1.78
CA GLU A 64 11.51 -0.98 2.21
C GLU A 64 12.04 -1.23 3.62
N ILE A 65 11.18 -1.66 4.53
CA ILE A 65 11.57 -1.92 5.92
C ILE A 65 11.55 -3.42 6.17
N LEU A 66 12.66 -3.94 6.70
CA LEU A 66 12.73 -5.30 7.22
C LEU A 66 13.45 -5.26 8.57
N GLU A 67 12.81 -5.83 9.59
CA GLU A 67 13.22 -5.70 10.98
C GLU A 67 13.41 -4.22 11.39
N SER A 68 14.62 -3.82 11.76
CA SER A 68 14.98 -2.44 12.12
C SER A 68 15.71 -1.69 11.01
N GLU A 69 15.86 -2.31 9.84
CA GLU A 69 16.66 -1.78 8.73
C GLU A 69 15.77 -1.17 7.64
N LEU A 70 16.24 -0.06 7.08
CA LEU A 70 15.66 0.59 5.92
C LEU A 70 16.52 0.28 4.69
N TYR A 71 15.88 -0.26 3.67
CA TYR A 71 16.47 -0.54 2.37
C TYR A 71 15.89 0.39 1.31
N THR A 72 16.66 0.58 0.24
CA THR A 72 16.30 1.39 -0.93
C THR A 72 16.63 0.62 -2.19
N SER A 73 15.85 0.82 -3.25
CA SER A 73 16.03 0.10 -4.53
C SER A 73 16.06 -1.41 -4.33
N SER A 74 15.19 -1.90 -3.45
CA SER A 74 15.21 -3.27 -2.95
C SER A 74 13.81 -3.88 -2.95
N ILE A 75 13.75 -5.16 -2.61
CA ILE A 75 12.51 -5.88 -2.37
C ILE A 75 12.64 -6.58 -1.02
N THR A 76 11.60 -6.48 -0.20
CA THR A 76 11.44 -7.23 1.05
C THR A 76 10.29 -8.22 0.92
N LEU A 77 10.40 -9.34 1.62
CA LEU A 77 9.45 -10.44 1.57
C LEU A 77 9.22 -10.95 2.99
N THR A 78 7.94 -11.16 3.33
CA THR A 78 7.50 -11.86 4.54
C THR A 78 6.49 -12.92 4.14
N ALA A 79 6.84 -14.19 4.32
CA ALA A 79 5.96 -15.34 4.12
C ALA A 79 5.48 -15.88 5.47
N ILE A 80 4.17 -16.12 5.59
CA ILE A 80 3.50 -16.44 6.85
C ILE A 80 2.63 -17.69 6.66
N GLU A 81 2.95 -18.77 7.39
CA GLU A 81 2.08 -19.93 7.55
C GLU A 81 1.28 -19.81 8.85
N PHE A 82 -0.05 -19.80 8.72
CA PHE A 82 -0.97 -19.77 9.86
C PHE A 82 -1.31 -21.20 10.31
N GLU A 83 -1.19 -21.47 11.61
CA GLU A 83 -1.49 -22.80 12.18
C GLU A 83 -2.96 -22.95 12.60
N LYS A 84 -3.55 -21.89 13.17
CA LYS A 84 -4.91 -21.90 13.75
C LYS A 84 -5.85 -20.87 13.15
N SER A 85 -5.33 -20.03 12.27
CA SER A 85 -6.05 -18.96 11.61
C SER A 85 -6.07 -19.22 10.12
N ARG A 86 -7.00 -18.58 9.41
CA ARG A 86 -7.02 -18.61 7.95
C ARG A 86 -7.09 -17.20 7.42
N TYR A 87 -6.84 -17.08 6.13
CA TYR A 87 -7.03 -15.85 5.40
C TYR A 87 -7.81 -16.13 4.11
N GLU A 88 -8.53 -15.12 3.63
CA GLU A 88 -9.17 -15.11 2.32
C GLU A 88 -8.71 -13.85 1.59
N ILE A 89 -8.57 -13.95 0.27
CA ILE A 89 -8.07 -12.85 -0.55
C ILE A 89 -9.15 -12.46 -1.54
N SER A 90 -9.39 -11.16 -1.65
CA SER A 90 -10.26 -10.56 -2.63
C SER A 90 -9.50 -9.46 -3.35
N ARG A 91 -9.68 -9.36 -4.66
CA ARG A 91 -9.00 -8.38 -5.50
C ARG A 91 -9.94 -7.77 -6.51
N ALA A 92 -9.60 -6.57 -6.95
CA ALA A 92 -10.26 -5.91 -8.06
C ALA A 92 -9.28 -4.92 -8.70
N ASN A 93 -9.40 -4.73 -10.02
CA ASN A 93 -8.70 -3.65 -10.69
C ASN A 93 -9.65 -2.47 -10.86
N ILE A 94 -9.28 -1.31 -10.33
CA ILE A 94 -10.12 -0.09 -10.41
C ILE A 94 -10.43 0.32 -11.86
N ARG A 95 -9.59 -0.07 -12.82
CA ARG A 95 -9.76 0.24 -14.25
C ARG A 95 -10.90 -0.57 -14.87
N ASP A 96 -11.17 -1.77 -14.37
CA ASP A 96 -12.29 -2.60 -14.85
C ASP A 96 -13.65 -2.01 -14.49
N HIS A 97 -13.65 -1.08 -13.53
CA HIS A 97 -14.83 -0.37 -13.04
C HIS A 97 -14.86 1.10 -13.50
N ASN A 98 -14.22 1.48 -14.61
CA ASN A 98 -14.15 2.88 -15.09
C ASN A 98 -13.58 3.87 -14.07
N ASN A 99 -12.69 3.40 -13.20
CA ASN A 99 -12.20 4.15 -12.04
C ASN A 99 -13.29 4.53 -11.03
N ASP A 100 -14.38 3.77 -10.98
CA ASP A 100 -15.45 3.94 -10.01
C ASP A 100 -14.96 3.52 -8.61
N THR A 101 -14.92 4.52 -7.73
CA THR A 101 -14.46 4.40 -6.35
C THR A 101 -15.51 3.78 -5.42
N TYR A 102 -16.71 3.46 -5.90
CA TYR A 102 -17.79 2.81 -5.16
C TYR A 102 -17.99 1.35 -5.56
N GLU A 103 -18.00 1.03 -6.86
CA GLU A 103 -18.18 -0.35 -7.32
C GLU A 103 -16.95 -1.24 -7.04
N THR A 104 -15.74 -0.66 -7.05
CA THR A 104 -14.51 -1.41 -6.74
C THR A 104 -14.49 -1.89 -5.27
N PRO A 105 -14.69 -1.02 -4.23
CA PRO A 105 -14.79 -1.48 -2.85
C PRO A 105 -15.93 -2.46 -2.60
N LYS A 106 -17.06 -2.29 -3.27
CA LYS A 106 -18.19 -3.22 -3.18
C LYS A 106 -17.82 -4.62 -3.69
N THR A 107 -17.16 -4.71 -4.85
CA THR A 107 -16.64 -5.97 -5.40
C THR A 107 -15.67 -6.63 -4.42
N LEU A 108 -14.73 -5.85 -3.90
CA LEU A 108 -13.76 -6.30 -2.91
C LEU A 108 -14.43 -6.87 -1.65
N ALA A 109 -15.34 -6.10 -1.05
CA ALA A 109 -16.08 -6.50 0.14
C ALA A 109 -16.92 -7.76 -0.09
N PHE A 110 -17.58 -7.91 -1.25
CA PHE A 110 -18.35 -9.11 -1.57
C PHE A 110 -17.49 -10.37 -1.75
N GLY A 111 -16.23 -10.22 -2.16
CA GLY A 111 -15.28 -11.33 -2.30
C GLY A 111 -14.78 -11.95 -0.99
N LEU A 112 -15.05 -11.33 0.18
CA LEU A 112 -14.70 -11.89 1.48
C LEU A 112 -15.93 -12.44 2.22
N SER A 113 -15.77 -13.56 2.94
CA SER A 113 -16.76 -13.94 3.95
C SER A 113 -16.80 -12.91 5.09
N LYS A 114 -17.98 -12.63 5.62
CA LYS A 114 -18.16 -11.77 6.80
C LYS A 114 -18.21 -12.59 8.08
N GLU A 115 -18.42 -13.90 7.94
CA GLU A 115 -18.51 -14.81 9.07
C GLU A 115 -17.12 -15.07 9.65
N ASN A 116 -16.98 -14.77 10.95
CA ASN A 116 -15.73 -14.89 11.71
C ASN A 116 -14.55 -14.08 11.14
N LEU A 117 -14.85 -13.02 10.38
CA LEU A 117 -13.86 -12.06 9.93
C LEU A 117 -13.34 -11.29 11.15
N ASN A 118 -12.03 -11.23 11.31
CA ASN A 118 -11.37 -10.60 12.46
C ASN A 118 -10.75 -9.24 12.07
N HIS A 119 -10.09 -9.18 10.91
CA HIS A 119 -9.39 -7.98 10.43
C HIS A 119 -9.27 -7.99 8.90
N VAL A 120 -9.16 -6.82 8.28
CA VAL A 120 -8.84 -6.68 6.86
C VAL A 120 -7.54 -5.91 6.67
N PHE A 121 -6.59 -6.48 5.91
CA PHE A 121 -5.37 -5.80 5.49
C PHE A 121 -5.42 -5.46 3.99
N ILE A 122 -5.06 -4.24 3.63
CA ILE A 122 -5.20 -3.71 2.28
C ILE A 122 -3.82 -3.40 1.68
N VAL A 123 -3.59 -3.89 0.47
CA VAL A 123 -2.50 -3.44 -0.41
C VAL A 123 -3.16 -2.89 -1.67
N SER A 124 -3.13 -1.56 -1.82
CA SER A 124 -3.81 -0.87 -2.91
C SER A 124 -2.81 -0.09 -3.74
N GLU A 125 -2.99 -0.09 -5.06
CA GLU A 125 -2.35 0.90 -5.91
C GLU A 125 -2.75 2.31 -5.44
N GLY A 126 -1.81 3.25 -5.38
CA GLY A 126 -1.97 4.57 -4.77
C GLY A 126 -2.08 5.76 -5.74
N SER A 127 -1.87 5.58 -7.04
CA SER A 127 -1.92 6.70 -8.01
C SER A 127 -3.33 7.02 -8.45
N PHE A 128 -4.19 6.00 -8.54
CA PHE A 128 -5.57 6.14 -9.04
C PHE A 128 -6.63 5.91 -7.96
N VAL A 129 -6.25 5.36 -6.81
CA VAL A 129 -7.19 5.01 -5.73
C VAL A 129 -7.21 6.10 -4.65
N ASN A 130 -8.40 6.60 -4.33
CA ASN A 130 -8.59 7.45 -3.16
C ASN A 130 -8.80 6.55 -1.92
N GLY A 131 -7.84 6.59 -0.98
CA GLY A 131 -7.87 5.76 0.22
C GLY A 131 -9.11 5.97 1.10
N SER A 132 -9.57 7.21 1.28
CA SER A 132 -10.78 7.50 2.06
C SER A 132 -12.03 6.90 1.41
N ALA A 133 -12.18 7.05 0.09
CA ALA A 133 -13.30 6.47 -0.64
C ALA A 133 -13.28 4.93 -0.59
N LEU A 134 -12.09 4.31 -0.71
CA LEU A 134 -11.93 2.87 -0.58
C LEU A 134 -12.40 2.36 0.79
N ILE A 135 -11.94 2.99 1.87
CA ILE A 135 -12.33 2.60 3.24
C ILE A 135 -13.83 2.80 3.46
N SER A 136 -14.38 3.97 3.10
CA SER A 136 -15.83 4.21 3.21
C SER A 136 -16.64 3.18 2.43
N GLY A 137 -16.25 2.88 1.19
CA GLY A 137 -16.91 1.89 0.36
C GLY A 137 -16.86 0.49 0.96
N LEU A 138 -15.73 0.06 1.54
CA LEU A 138 -15.64 -1.24 2.23
C LEU A 138 -16.57 -1.30 3.45
N THR A 139 -16.59 -0.24 4.27
CA THR A 139 -17.43 -0.17 5.46
C THR A 139 -18.92 -0.15 5.13
N GLU A 140 -19.33 0.64 4.14
CA GLU A 140 -20.71 0.70 3.64
C GLU A 140 -21.19 -0.66 3.09
N ASN A 141 -20.26 -1.49 2.60
CA ASN A 141 -20.52 -2.84 2.09
C ASN A 141 -20.25 -3.96 3.11
N GLY A 142 -20.27 -3.63 4.41
CA GLY A 142 -20.37 -4.61 5.50
C GLY A 142 -19.05 -5.05 6.14
N ILE A 143 -17.91 -4.46 5.76
CA ILE A 143 -16.65 -4.65 6.49
C ILE A 143 -16.69 -3.79 7.76
N SER A 144 -16.98 -4.43 8.90
CA SER A 144 -17.15 -3.78 10.21
C SER A 144 -16.00 -4.05 11.19
N VAL A 145 -14.97 -4.76 10.75
CA VAL A 145 -13.77 -5.10 11.53
C VAL A 145 -12.69 -4.02 11.40
N GLY A 146 -11.60 -4.18 12.16
CA GLY A 146 -10.40 -3.37 11.96
C GLY A 146 -9.89 -3.46 10.52
N VAL A 147 -9.45 -2.32 9.98
CA VAL A 147 -8.84 -2.23 8.65
C VAL A 147 -7.48 -1.58 8.77
N SER A 148 -6.46 -2.19 8.18
CA SER A 148 -5.10 -1.62 8.10
C SER A 148 -4.47 -1.89 6.73
N GLY A 149 -3.24 -1.44 6.53
CA GLY A 149 -2.52 -1.58 5.27
C GLY A 149 -2.12 -0.23 4.70
N GLY A 150 -2.05 -0.13 3.38
CA GLY A 150 -1.62 1.12 2.75
C GLY A 150 -1.87 1.22 1.25
N LEU A 151 -1.70 2.45 0.77
CA LEU A 151 -1.54 2.75 -0.64
C LEU A 151 -0.05 2.59 -0.99
N CYS A 152 0.23 1.98 -2.13
CA CYS A 152 1.58 1.80 -2.65
C CYS A 152 2.26 3.13 -2.95
N GLY A 153 3.60 3.10 -3.00
CA GLY A 153 4.47 4.24 -3.29
C GLY A 153 5.30 4.06 -4.55
N ASP A 154 5.94 5.14 -4.99
CA ASP A 154 6.84 5.17 -6.16
C ASP A 154 8.10 6.01 -5.89
N ASP A 155 8.67 5.84 -4.70
CA ASP A 155 9.67 6.75 -4.13
C ASP A 155 9.24 8.23 -4.30
N GLU A 156 10.19 9.08 -4.69
CA GLU A 156 9.99 10.50 -5.00
C GLU A 156 9.52 10.76 -6.44
N ARG A 157 9.24 9.71 -7.24
CA ARG A 157 8.91 9.86 -8.67
C ARG A 157 7.45 10.24 -8.90
N PHE A 158 6.55 9.78 -8.03
CA PHE A 158 5.10 10.02 -8.13
C PHE A 158 4.51 9.72 -9.52
N GLY A 159 5.09 8.78 -10.27
CA GLY A 159 4.68 8.49 -11.64
C GLY A 159 3.57 7.46 -11.68
N SER A 160 3.76 6.36 -10.96
CA SER A 160 2.79 5.26 -10.86
C SER A 160 3.18 4.30 -9.77
N THR A 161 2.21 3.62 -9.18
CA THR A 161 2.44 2.50 -8.26
C THR A 161 1.85 1.23 -8.85
N ILE A 162 2.22 0.07 -8.31
CA ILE A 162 1.79 -1.23 -8.81
C ILE A 162 1.47 -2.19 -7.66
N VAL A 163 0.47 -3.04 -7.88
CA VAL A 163 0.09 -4.13 -6.98
C VAL A 163 -0.13 -5.40 -7.80
N GLY A 164 0.23 -6.56 -7.25
CA GLY A 164 0.03 -7.85 -7.90
C GLY A 164 -0.51 -8.89 -6.92
N TYR A 165 -1.36 -9.79 -7.42
CA TYR A 165 -1.80 -10.98 -6.69
C TYR A 165 -1.62 -12.22 -7.54
N ASN A 166 -0.70 -13.10 -7.14
CA ASN A 166 -0.32 -14.32 -7.85
C ASN A 166 0.00 -14.12 -9.35
N GLU A 167 0.38 -12.91 -9.74
CA GLU A 167 0.84 -12.54 -11.07
C GLU A 167 1.73 -11.30 -10.98
N TYR A 168 2.27 -10.85 -12.11
CA TYR A 168 3.05 -9.62 -12.16
C TYR A 168 2.26 -8.42 -11.63
N ALA A 169 2.93 -7.53 -10.89
CA ALA A 169 2.28 -6.34 -10.36
C ALA A 169 1.92 -5.37 -11.49
N ILE A 170 0.70 -4.83 -11.44
CA ILE A 170 0.15 -3.93 -12.45
C ILE A 170 -0.48 -2.69 -11.78
N GLN A 171 -0.78 -1.70 -12.60
CA GLN A 171 -1.49 -0.50 -12.17
C GLN A 171 -2.98 -0.79 -11.92
N GLY A 172 -3.57 -0.06 -10.98
CA GLY A 172 -4.99 -0.10 -10.64
C GLY A 172 -5.42 -1.28 -9.76
N GLU A 173 -4.53 -2.23 -9.48
CA GLU A 173 -4.87 -3.42 -8.69
C GLU A 173 -5.03 -3.06 -7.21
N ILE A 174 -6.07 -3.61 -6.59
CA ILE A 174 -6.34 -3.51 -5.16
C ILE A 174 -6.52 -4.92 -4.63
N VAL A 175 -5.79 -5.27 -3.59
CA VAL A 175 -5.86 -6.57 -2.93
C VAL A 175 -6.22 -6.35 -1.46
N ILE A 176 -7.27 -7.03 -1.00
CA ILE A 176 -7.64 -7.08 0.41
C ILE A 176 -7.51 -8.50 0.93
N ILE A 177 -6.98 -8.63 2.13
CA ILE A 177 -6.78 -9.89 2.84
C ILE A 177 -7.67 -9.86 4.07
N GLY A 178 -8.70 -10.70 4.08
CA GLY A 178 -9.51 -10.97 5.27
C GLY A 178 -8.80 -12.00 6.14
N PHE A 179 -8.60 -11.69 7.42
CA PHE A 179 -8.07 -12.62 8.39
C PHE A 179 -9.17 -13.17 9.30
N TYR A 180 -9.10 -14.45 9.62
CA TYR A 180 -10.15 -15.16 10.36
C TYR A 180 -9.55 -16.11 11.40
N GLY A 181 -10.28 -16.28 12.52
CA GLY A 181 -9.96 -17.24 13.58
C GLY A 181 -9.96 -16.59 14.95
N ASP A 182 -10.45 -17.34 15.94
CA ASP A 182 -10.64 -16.85 17.32
C ASP A 182 -9.31 -16.70 18.08
N ASP A 183 -8.27 -17.44 17.67
CA ASP A 183 -6.91 -17.37 18.24
C ASP A 183 -6.06 -16.24 17.64
N LEU A 184 -6.60 -15.47 16.68
CA LEU A 184 -5.87 -14.39 16.02
C LEU A 184 -6.19 -13.04 16.66
N GLU A 185 -5.15 -12.34 17.10
CA GLU A 185 -5.25 -10.96 17.56
C GLU A 185 -4.44 -10.07 16.64
N ILE A 186 -5.07 -9.04 16.10
CA ILE A 186 -4.42 -8.04 15.25
C ILE A 186 -4.63 -6.66 15.86
N SER A 187 -3.53 -5.96 16.07
CA SER A 187 -3.50 -4.55 16.48
C SER A 187 -2.72 -3.75 15.45
N CYS A 188 -3.14 -2.52 15.19
CA CYS A 188 -2.39 -1.58 14.37
C CYS A 188 -2.06 -0.31 15.17
N SER A 189 -0.93 0.31 14.84
CA SER A 189 -0.54 1.62 15.33
C SER A 189 0.04 2.40 14.16
N GLN A 190 -0.07 3.72 14.22
CA GLN A 190 0.51 4.63 13.23
C GLN A 190 1.30 5.72 13.93
N TYR A 191 2.41 6.12 13.33
CA TYR A 191 3.20 7.26 13.76
C TYR A 191 3.55 8.11 12.54
N CYS A 192 3.14 9.38 12.54
CA CYS A 192 3.49 10.33 11.50
C CYS A 192 4.63 11.21 11.99
N GLY A 193 5.76 11.21 11.26
CA GLY A 193 6.97 11.94 11.64
C GLY A 193 6.98 13.44 11.28
N TRP A 194 5.85 14.01 10.86
CA TRP A 194 5.77 15.42 10.50
C TRP A 194 5.32 16.27 11.68
N ASP A 195 6.16 17.25 12.04
CA ASP A 195 5.76 18.34 12.93
C ASP A 195 5.10 19.47 12.11
N THR A 196 4.03 20.03 12.64
CA THR A 196 3.36 21.16 11.99
C THR A 196 4.29 22.36 11.93
N PHE A 197 4.53 22.87 10.73
CA PHE A 197 5.35 24.06 10.51
C PHE A 197 4.56 25.10 9.71
N GLY A 198 4.58 26.35 10.18
CA GLY A 198 3.94 27.47 9.51
C GLY A 198 2.46 27.68 9.85
N PRO A 199 1.80 28.64 9.17
CA PRO A 199 0.41 28.99 9.46
C PRO A 199 -0.55 27.88 9.04
N LYS A 200 -1.64 27.72 9.80
CA LYS A 200 -2.80 26.94 9.37
C LYS A 200 -3.44 27.60 8.15
N ARG A 201 -3.75 26.79 7.14
CA ARG A 201 -4.32 27.21 5.85
C ARG A 201 -5.64 26.48 5.60
N THR A 202 -6.55 27.08 4.84
CA THR A 202 -7.85 26.47 4.51
C THR A 202 -7.93 26.12 3.03
N ILE A 203 -8.33 24.89 2.71
CA ILE A 203 -8.60 24.45 1.34
C ILE A 203 -9.92 25.08 0.91
N THR A 204 -9.89 26.09 0.06
CA THR A 204 -11.11 26.79 -0.40
C THR A 204 -11.68 26.19 -1.67
N LYS A 205 -10.89 25.40 -2.42
CA LYS A 205 -11.36 24.69 -3.60
C LYS A 205 -10.53 23.45 -3.90
N SER A 206 -11.20 22.30 -3.96
CA SER A 206 -10.65 21.03 -4.41
C SER A 206 -11.73 20.22 -5.14
N ALA A 207 -11.31 19.31 -6.02
CA ALA A 207 -12.19 18.27 -6.55
C ALA A 207 -11.49 16.91 -6.38
N GLY A 208 -12.01 16.07 -5.49
CA GLY A 208 -11.35 14.83 -5.11
C GLY A 208 -9.94 15.08 -4.57
N ASN A 209 -8.94 14.43 -5.16
CA ASN A 209 -7.52 14.58 -4.83
C ASN A 209 -6.83 15.76 -5.53
N VAL A 210 -7.54 16.55 -6.34
CA VAL A 210 -6.98 17.71 -7.03
C VAL A 210 -7.23 18.99 -6.24
N LEU A 211 -6.16 19.59 -5.75
CA LEU A 211 -6.18 20.84 -4.99
C LEU A 211 -6.03 22.05 -5.92
N TYR A 212 -7.03 22.93 -5.94
CA TYR A 212 -7.02 24.13 -6.77
C TYR A 212 -6.66 25.38 -5.98
N GLU A 213 -7.27 25.58 -4.81
CA GLU A 213 -7.11 26.82 -4.05
C GLU A 213 -6.90 26.58 -2.55
N ILE A 214 -5.99 27.37 -1.98
CA ILE A 214 -5.75 27.51 -0.55
C ILE A 214 -5.93 28.98 -0.19
N ASP A 215 -6.72 29.28 0.86
CA ASP A 215 -7.03 30.64 1.31
C ASP A 215 -7.53 31.55 0.17
N ASN A 216 -8.34 31.03 -0.75
CA ASN A 216 -8.85 31.71 -1.95
C ASN A 216 -7.77 32.14 -2.96
N HIS A 217 -6.59 31.51 -2.91
CA HIS A 217 -5.50 31.73 -3.86
C HIS A 217 -5.12 30.42 -4.55
N PRO A 218 -4.59 30.45 -5.79
CA PRO A 218 -4.09 29.24 -6.46
C PRO A 218 -3.08 28.50 -5.59
N ALA A 219 -3.30 27.20 -5.36
CA ALA A 219 -2.44 26.40 -4.49
C ALA A 219 -0.98 26.37 -4.98
N LEU A 220 -0.77 26.32 -6.30
CA LEU A 220 0.56 26.31 -6.90
C LEU A 220 1.36 27.58 -6.61
N ASP A 221 0.70 28.74 -6.52
CA ASP A 221 1.39 30.00 -6.21
C ASP A 221 1.94 30.00 -4.79
N LEU A 222 1.22 29.36 -3.87
CA LEU A 222 1.68 29.16 -2.50
C LEU A 222 2.94 28.28 -2.47
N TYR A 223 2.91 27.14 -3.17
CA TYR A 223 4.09 26.27 -3.28
C TYR A 223 5.29 26.98 -3.90
N LYS A 224 5.10 27.72 -5.00
CA LYS A 224 6.17 28.50 -5.63
C LYS A 224 6.75 29.54 -4.69
N LYS A 225 5.91 30.21 -3.91
CA LYS A 225 6.34 31.22 -2.93
C LYS A 225 7.21 30.60 -1.82
N TYR A 226 6.83 29.44 -1.29
CA TYR A 226 7.56 28.80 -0.19
C TYR A 226 8.80 28.04 -0.66
N LEU A 227 8.72 27.33 -1.79
CA LEU A 227 9.80 26.51 -2.32
C LEU A 227 10.82 27.32 -3.12
N GLY A 228 10.45 28.51 -3.62
CA GLY A 228 11.31 29.34 -4.45
C GLY A 228 11.83 28.57 -5.67
N THR A 229 13.15 28.47 -5.81
CA THR A 229 13.79 27.73 -6.91
C THR A 229 13.52 26.22 -6.85
N GLN A 230 13.26 25.65 -5.66
CA GLN A 230 12.94 24.22 -5.50
C GLN A 230 11.57 23.87 -6.09
N SER A 231 10.74 24.86 -6.44
CA SER A 231 9.46 24.65 -7.12
C SER A 231 9.60 24.02 -8.51
N LEU A 232 10.80 24.10 -9.12
CA LEU A 232 11.13 23.43 -10.38
C LEU A 232 11.15 21.89 -10.24
N ASP A 233 11.37 21.38 -9.03
CA ASP A 233 11.45 19.95 -8.72
C ASP A 233 10.12 19.40 -8.14
N LEU A 234 9.00 20.09 -8.36
CA LEU A 234 7.69 19.57 -8.00
C LEU A 234 7.35 18.31 -8.84
N PRO A 235 6.65 17.31 -8.26
CA PRO A 235 6.08 17.28 -6.92
C PRO A 235 7.07 16.86 -5.81
N ARG A 236 8.23 16.30 -6.14
CA ARG A 236 9.21 15.77 -5.19
C ARG A 236 9.58 16.75 -4.08
N SER A 237 9.84 18.02 -4.43
CA SER A 237 10.22 19.03 -3.43
C SER A 237 9.11 19.39 -2.43
N ALA A 238 7.85 19.06 -2.73
CA ALA A 238 6.73 19.33 -1.83
C ALA A 238 6.75 18.45 -0.58
N ILE A 239 7.35 17.24 -0.62
CA ILE A 239 7.48 16.36 0.55
C ILE A 239 8.27 17.03 1.69
N LEU A 240 9.24 17.88 1.34
CA LEU A 240 10.12 18.52 2.31
C LEU A 240 9.42 19.64 3.09
N TYR A 241 8.28 20.11 2.61
CA TYR A 241 7.56 21.26 3.17
C TYR A 241 6.05 21.00 3.20
N PRO A 242 5.59 20.07 4.06
CA PRO A 242 4.17 19.79 4.20
C PRO A 242 3.42 21.03 4.70
N LEU A 243 2.30 21.34 4.05
CA LEU A 243 1.44 22.45 4.46
C LEU A 243 0.47 21.99 5.54
N TYR A 244 0.32 22.80 6.60
CA TYR A 244 -0.74 22.57 7.58
C TYR A 244 -2.08 23.09 7.05
N VAL A 245 -2.92 22.18 6.54
CA VAL A 245 -4.20 22.51 5.89
C VAL A 245 -5.41 21.92 6.62
N GLN A 246 -6.57 22.57 6.48
CA GLN A 246 -7.89 22.04 6.87
C GLN A 246 -8.88 22.19 5.70
N PRO A 247 -9.90 21.32 5.60
CA PRO A 247 -11.02 21.56 4.69
C PRO A 247 -11.83 22.80 5.10
N LEU A 248 -12.51 23.42 4.14
CA LEU A 248 -13.59 24.36 4.42
C LEU A 248 -14.78 23.54 4.94
N ASP A 249 -15.35 23.93 6.09
CA ASP A 249 -16.51 23.26 6.70
C ASP A 249 -17.68 23.05 5.72
#